data_AF-A0A848LV82-F1
#
_entry.id   AF-A0A848LV82-F1
#
_cell.length_a   1.000
_cell.length_b   1.000
_cell.length_c   1.000
_cell.angle_alpha   90.00
_cell.angle_beta   90.00
_cell.angle_gamma   90.00
#
_symmetry.space_group_name_H-M   'P 1'
#
loop_
_entity.id
_entity.type
_entity.pdbx_description
1 polymer ?
#
loop_
_entity_poly.entity_id
_entity_poly.type
_entity_poly.pdbx_seq_one_letter_code
_entity_poly.pdbx_strand_id
1 'polypeptide(L)'
;MAFCAIAVVFMHLTVWRWIAFRRHQTFGHILSYWDSAYYTAIARDGYSGVLFAFYPAYPLTVGFLGKLLGVTEFQWVGAVFSTVMFAGFLFWCFRASRSGEVPDGLTPKSRLGWLFVLLWPVSYIFHSHHTEALFLLLSFLAFFFSGTRRPVWGGIFAALCALTRNQGVLVVGAAALLAAWVETTPARRVRALLIAGVLGALGVVGFLTFQSVVAGSPFAFVKAQQNWTHVESVGQVLKAFVFANPWQSTDPYNVLWYISWWVLLIGAVLLARRQPALGVYALLCLLMQLYQGEFVNTFRFAAPVFPLLFFLGDGCAKRPRWFQFAVVMGLFVLNVATVRHYGLGEWAY
;
A
#
# COMPACT_ATOMS: atom_id res chain seq x y z
N MET A 1 18.01 9.23 6.81
CA MET A 1 16.87 8.66 6.05
C MET A 1 17.39 7.80 4.91
N ALA A 2 18.05 8.37 3.89
CA ALA A 2 18.56 7.61 2.74
C ALA A 2 19.43 6.39 3.14
N PHE A 3 20.40 6.57 4.04
CA PHE A 3 21.22 5.48 4.56
C PHE A 3 20.38 4.35 5.20
N CYS A 4 19.37 4.69 6.02
CA CYS A 4 18.50 3.69 6.64
C CYS A 4 17.66 2.93 5.61
N ALA A 5 17.15 3.63 4.59
CA ALA A 5 16.37 2.99 3.52
C ALA A 5 17.24 2.00 2.72
N ILE A 6 18.45 2.41 2.35
CA ILE A 6 19.42 1.53 1.67
C ILE A 6 19.77 0.33 2.55
N ALA A 7 20.03 0.54 3.84
CA ALA A 7 20.35 -0.53 4.78
C ALA A 7 19.22 -1.56 4.89
N VAL A 8 17.96 -1.12 4.96
CA VAL A 8 16.79 -2.01 5.02
C VAL A 8 16.64 -2.83 3.73
N VAL A 9 16.72 -2.17 2.55
CA VAL A 9 16.67 -2.87 1.27
C VAL A 9 17.80 -3.90 1.17
N PHE A 10 19.03 -3.50 1.51
CA PHE A 10 20.17 -4.40 1.51
C PHE A 10 19.99 -5.58 2.46
N MET A 11 19.42 -5.35 3.66
CA MET A 11 19.10 -6.42 4.60
C MET A 11 18.11 -7.42 4.00
N HIS A 12 17.00 -6.97 3.40
CA HIS A 12 16.03 -7.87 2.78
C HIS A 12 16.65 -8.70 1.65
N LEU A 13 17.39 -8.04 0.75
CA LEU A 13 18.06 -8.71 -0.36
C LEU A 13 19.09 -9.74 0.15
N THR A 14 19.81 -9.43 1.23
CA THR A 14 20.78 -10.35 1.84
C THR A 14 20.11 -11.57 2.43
N VAL A 15 18.99 -11.39 3.16
CA VAL A 15 18.19 -12.50 3.71
C VAL A 15 17.69 -13.40 2.58
N TRP A 16 17.09 -12.84 1.53
CA TRP A 16 16.60 -13.62 0.40
C TRP A 16 17.71 -14.29 -0.39
N ARG A 17 18.87 -13.63 -0.56
CA ARG A 17 20.03 -14.22 -1.23
C ARG A 17 20.58 -15.42 -0.46
N TRP A 18 20.63 -15.31 0.86
CA TRP A 18 21.04 -16.41 1.75
C TRP A 18 20.03 -17.57 1.70
N ILE A 19 18.73 -17.30 1.76
CA ILE A 19 17.69 -18.34 1.63
C ILE A 19 17.76 -19.03 0.27
N ALA A 20 17.88 -18.26 -0.81
CA ALA A 20 18.02 -18.78 -2.17
C ALA A 20 19.23 -19.74 -2.27
N PHE A 21 20.36 -19.33 -1.71
CA PHE A 21 21.57 -20.16 -1.64
C PHE A 21 21.35 -21.46 -0.83
N ARG A 22 20.78 -21.35 0.38
CA ARG A 22 20.56 -22.51 1.28
C ARG A 22 19.52 -23.50 0.76
N ARG A 23 18.55 -23.05 -0.04
CA ARG A 23 17.48 -23.90 -0.60
C ARG A 23 17.72 -24.33 -2.04
N HIS A 24 18.88 -24.01 -2.61
CA HIS A 24 19.20 -24.31 -4.01
C HIS A 24 18.14 -23.79 -5.02
N GLN A 25 17.53 -22.64 -4.72
CA GLN A 25 16.56 -21.98 -5.60
C GLN A 25 17.13 -20.68 -6.16
N THR A 26 16.64 -20.25 -7.32
CA THR A 26 17.08 -18.96 -7.89
C THR A 26 16.51 -17.80 -7.08
N PHE A 27 17.23 -16.68 -7.03
CA PHE A 27 16.71 -15.46 -6.41
C PHE A 27 15.43 -14.97 -7.11
N GLY A 28 15.38 -15.12 -8.43
CA GLY A 28 14.20 -14.77 -9.22
C GLY A 28 12.95 -15.53 -8.78
N HIS A 29 13.07 -16.80 -8.35
CA HIS A 29 11.93 -17.57 -7.85
C HIS A 29 11.28 -16.93 -6.61
N ILE A 30 12.09 -16.38 -5.70
CA ILE A 30 11.57 -15.68 -4.51
C ILE A 30 10.74 -14.45 -4.91
N LEU A 31 11.17 -13.74 -5.97
CA LEU A 31 10.45 -12.57 -6.50
C LEU A 31 9.15 -12.94 -7.24
N SER A 32 8.83 -14.23 -7.39
CA SER A 32 7.62 -14.72 -8.03
C SER A 32 6.55 -15.19 -7.04
N TYR A 33 6.78 -15.10 -5.73
CA TYR A 33 5.79 -15.57 -4.75
C TYR A 33 4.52 -14.72 -4.71
N TRP A 34 3.39 -15.38 -4.44
CA TRP A 34 2.07 -14.78 -4.24
C TRP A 34 1.63 -13.93 -5.44
N ASP A 35 1.21 -12.68 -5.19
CA ASP A 35 0.67 -11.80 -6.21
C ASP A 35 1.66 -11.49 -7.34
N SER A 36 2.97 -11.57 -7.06
CA SER A 36 4.02 -11.43 -8.06
C SER A 36 3.89 -12.43 -9.22
N ALA A 37 3.41 -13.65 -8.94
CA ALA A 37 3.17 -14.65 -9.99
C ALA A 37 2.06 -14.18 -10.95
N TYR A 38 0.96 -13.63 -10.41
CA TYR A 38 -0.14 -13.11 -11.21
C TYR A 38 0.26 -11.87 -12.00
N TYR A 39 1.05 -10.96 -11.42
CA TYR A 39 1.59 -9.82 -12.15
C TYR A 39 2.53 -10.23 -13.28
N THR A 40 3.36 -11.25 -13.07
CA THR A 40 4.22 -11.83 -14.10
C THR A 40 3.39 -12.44 -15.23
N ALA A 41 2.34 -13.20 -14.90
CA ALA A 41 1.43 -13.78 -15.88
C ALA A 41 0.73 -12.70 -16.72
N ILE A 42 0.23 -11.63 -16.09
CA ILE A 42 -0.40 -10.51 -16.81
C ILE A 42 0.62 -9.79 -17.70
N ALA A 43 1.83 -9.54 -17.21
CA ALA A 43 2.87 -8.86 -17.97
C ALA A 43 3.31 -9.64 -19.22
N ARG A 44 3.37 -10.98 -19.10
CA ARG A 44 3.78 -11.89 -20.18
C ARG A 44 2.65 -12.19 -21.16
N ASP A 45 1.51 -12.64 -20.63
CA ASP A 45 0.44 -13.30 -21.40
C ASP A 45 -0.81 -12.42 -21.55
N GLY A 46 -0.90 -11.33 -20.78
CA GLY A 46 -2.08 -10.48 -20.72
C GLY A 46 -3.14 -10.99 -19.73
N TYR A 47 -4.33 -10.39 -19.77
CA TYR A 47 -5.40 -10.68 -18.84
C TYR A 47 -6.24 -11.89 -19.26
N SER A 48 -6.51 -12.79 -18.32
CA SER A 48 -7.43 -13.93 -18.52
C SER A 48 -7.97 -14.45 -17.18
N GLY A 49 -9.21 -14.93 -17.15
CA GLY A 49 -9.78 -15.66 -16.01
C GLY A 49 -9.70 -14.91 -14.68
N VAL A 50 -9.08 -15.54 -13.67
CA VAL A 50 -8.92 -14.96 -12.33
C VAL A 50 -8.05 -13.69 -12.31
N LEU A 51 -7.24 -13.46 -13.34
CA LEU A 51 -6.34 -12.31 -13.42
C LEU A 51 -7.08 -10.97 -13.48
N PHE A 52 -8.35 -10.96 -13.88
CA PHE A 52 -9.19 -9.76 -13.86
C PHE A 52 -9.43 -9.18 -12.46
N ALA A 53 -9.12 -9.92 -11.39
CA ALA A 53 -9.09 -9.42 -10.02
C ALA A 53 -7.98 -8.36 -9.78
N PHE A 54 -6.94 -8.33 -10.63
CA PHE A 54 -5.80 -7.44 -10.48
C PHE A 54 -5.94 -6.17 -11.33
N TYR A 55 -5.51 -5.05 -10.76
CA TYR A 55 -5.64 -3.73 -11.37
C TYR A 55 -4.53 -3.47 -12.41
N PRO A 56 -4.82 -2.76 -13.51
CA PRO A 56 -3.99 -2.76 -14.71
C PRO A 56 -2.69 -1.96 -14.63
N ALA A 57 -2.64 -0.86 -13.87
CA ALA A 57 -1.54 0.10 -13.98
C ALA A 57 -0.17 -0.53 -13.72
N TYR A 58 -0.06 -1.39 -12.69
CA TYR A 58 1.21 -2.01 -12.35
C TYR A 58 1.67 -3.08 -13.34
N PRO A 59 0.93 -4.20 -13.55
CA PRO A 59 1.41 -5.28 -14.40
C PRO A 59 1.55 -4.87 -15.87
N LEU A 60 0.70 -3.96 -16.39
CA LEU A 60 0.85 -3.46 -17.75
C LEU A 60 2.10 -2.57 -17.91
N THR A 61 2.43 -1.76 -16.90
CA THR A 61 3.69 -0.98 -16.91
C THR A 61 4.90 -1.89 -16.87
N VAL A 62 4.90 -2.92 -16.02
CA VAL A 62 5.98 -3.91 -15.96
C VAL A 62 6.12 -4.66 -17.30
N GLY A 63 5.00 -5.09 -17.89
CA GLY A 63 4.98 -5.75 -19.19
C GLY A 63 5.52 -4.86 -20.32
N PHE A 64 5.12 -3.58 -20.34
CA PHE A 64 5.64 -2.60 -21.29
C PHE A 64 7.15 -2.38 -21.12
N LEU A 65 7.63 -2.19 -19.89
CA LEU A 65 9.06 -2.01 -19.61
C LEU A 65 9.88 -3.25 -19.97
N GLY A 66 9.39 -4.46 -19.68
CA GLY A 66 10.08 -5.70 -20.06
C GLY A 66 10.22 -5.82 -21.58
N LYS A 67 9.15 -5.55 -22.33
CA LYS A 67 9.17 -5.54 -23.80
C LYS A 67 10.11 -4.48 -24.36
N LEU A 68 10.08 -3.26 -23.81
CA LEU A 68 10.95 -2.16 -24.22
C LEU A 68 12.44 -2.47 -24.00
N LEU A 69 12.76 -3.16 -22.90
CA LEU A 69 14.14 -3.51 -22.52
C LEU A 69 14.60 -4.87 -23.09
N GLY A 70 13.71 -5.62 -23.75
CA GLY A 70 14.01 -6.98 -24.22
C GLY A 70 14.22 -8.01 -23.10
N VAL A 71 13.63 -7.78 -21.92
CA VAL A 71 13.75 -8.66 -20.74
C VAL A 71 12.46 -9.45 -20.56
N THR A 72 12.58 -10.78 -20.44
CA THR A 72 11.44 -11.69 -20.29
C THR A 72 11.14 -12.06 -18.84
N GLU A 73 12.07 -11.80 -17.93
CA GLU A 73 12.00 -12.09 -16.52
C GLU A 73 11.32 -10.92 -15.78
N PHE A 74 10.01 -10.80 -16.00
CA PHE A 74 9.19 -9.69 -15.50
C PHE A 74 9.25 -9.50 -13.97
N GLN A 75 9.55 -10.54 -13.19
CA GLN A 75 9.75 -10.44 -11.75
C GLN A 75 10.94 -9.53 -11.38
N TRP A 76 12.00 -9.52 -12.18
CA TRP A 76 13.13 -8.60 -11.99
C TRP A 76 12.79 -7.18 -12.41
N VAL A 77 12.14 -7.03 -13.57
CA VAL A 77 11.66 -5.73 -14.07
C VAL A 77 10.74 -5.08 -13.04
N GLY A 78 9.81 -5.87 -12.49
CA GLY A 78 8.89 -5.45 -11.46
C GLY A 78 9.54 -5.10 -10.14
N ALA A 79 10.50 -5.90 -9.66
CA ALA A 79 11.23 -5.59 -8.42
C ALA A 79 12.06 -4.30 -8.55
N VAL A 80 12.75 -4.11 -9.67
CA VAL A 80 13.50 -2.87 -9.96
C VAL A 80 12.53 -1.69 -10.06
N PHE A 81 11.43 -1.83 -10.80
CA PHE A 81 10.42 -0.79 -10.94
C PHE A 81 9.84 -0.39 -9.58
N SER A 82 9.44 -1.35 -8.73
CA SER A 82 8.95 -1.08 -7.38
C SER A 82 10.01 -0.36 -6.53
N THR A 83 11.27 -0.79 -6.60
CA THR A 83 12.38 -0.13 -5.90
C THR A 83 12.53 1.34 -6.32
N VAL A 84 12.43 1.63 -7.63
CA VAL A 84 12.50 3.00 -8.16
C VAL A 84 11.30 3.82 -7.71
N MET A 85 10.08 3.26 -7.70
CA MET A 85 8.89 3.94 -7.21
C MET A 85 9.00 4.27 -5.71
N PHE A 86 9.53 3.34 -4.91
CA PHE A 86 9.79 3.57 -3.50
C PHE A 86 10.85 4.65 -3.26
N ALA A 87 11.94 4.64 -4.02
CA ALA A 87 12.94 5.71 -3.99
C ALA A 87 12.32 7.07 -4.37
N GLY A 88 11.45 7.09 -5.39
CA GLY A 88 10.67 8.26 -5.76
C GLY A 88 9.79 8.78 -4.64
N PHE A 89 9.10 7.88 -3.92
CA PHE A 89 8.28 8.25 -2.74
C PHE A 89 9.15 8.89 -1.65
N LEU A 90 10.27 8.25 -1.30
CA LEU A 90 11.18 8.76 -0.28
C LEU A 90 11.75 10.14 -0.66
N PHE A 91 12.11 10.33 -1.93
CA PHE A 91 12.61 11.60 -2.44
C PHE A 91 11.57 12.71 -2.32
N TRP A 92 10.36 12.50 -2.85
CA TRP A 92 9.30 13.49 -2.84
C TRP A 92 8.80 13.79 -1.42
N CYS A 93 8.64 12.76 -0.59
CA CYS A 93 8.26 12.92 0.80
C CYS A 93 9.33 13.66 1.60
N PHE A 94 10.61 13.37 1.39
CA PHE A 94 11.70 14.10 2.03
C PHE A 94 11.73 15.57 1.62
N ARG A 95 11.61 15.85 0.31
CA ARG A 95 11.55 17.22 -0.20
C ARG A 95 10.37 17.99 0.39
N ALA A 96 9.19 17.37 0.43
CA ALA A 96 8.00 17.96 1.04
C ALA A 96 8.17 18.19 2.55
N SER A 97 8.80 17.27 3.28
CA SER A 97 9.06 17.44 4.71
C SER A 97 9.99 18.61 5.03
N ARG A 98 10.83 19.01 4.06
CA ARG A 98 11.74 20.15 4.18
C ARG A 98 11.13 21.49 3.78
N SER A 99 10.07 21.51 2.97
CA SER A 99 9.43 22.77 2.57
C SER A 99 8.55 23.37 3.67
N GLY A 100 8.03 22.55 4.59
CA GLY A 100 7.17 23.00 5.70
C GLY A 100 5.74 23.40 5.30
N GLU A 101 5.47 23.57 4.00
CA GLU A 101 4.18 23.96 3.43
C GLU A 101 3.31 22.75 3.03
N VAL A 102 3.11 21.81 3.96
CA VAL A 102 2.26 20.64 3.72
C VAL A 102 1.24 20.44 4.84
N PRO A 103 0.07 19.85 4.54
CA PRO A 103 -0.90 19.49 5.58
C PRO A 103 -0.27 18.61 6.65
N ASP A 104 -0.74 18.72 7.90
CA ASP A 104 -0.25 17.85 8.96
C ASP A 104 -0.46 16.37 8.59
N GLY A 105 0.40 15.50 9.12
CA GLY A 105 0.29 14.05 8.90
C GLY A 105 0.67 13.58 7.49
N LEU A 106 0.82 14.47 6.50
CA LEU A 106 1.28 14.09 5.17
C LEU A 106 2.75 13.65 5.15
N THR A 107 3.59 14.31 5.94
CA THR A 107 5.02 13.99 6.06
C THR A 107 5.38 13.71 7.52
N PRO A 108 6.38 12.86 7.78
CA PRO A 108 6.78 12.55 9.15
C PRO A 108 7.47 13.75 9.80
N LYS A 109 7.19 13.97 11.08
CA LYS A 109 7.79 15.04 11.90
C LYS A 109 9.02 14.57 12.68
N SER A 110 9.28 13.27 12.71
CA SER A 110 10.38 12.66 13.47
C SER A 110 11.13 11.58 12.67
N ARG A 111 12.31 11.19 13.17
CA ARG A 111 13.04 10.03 12.63
C ARG A 111 12.25 8.73 12.79
N LEU A 112 11.44 8.59 13.84
CA LEU A 112 10.61 7.42 14.06
C LEU A 112 9.46 7.33 13.05
N GLY A 113 8.90 8.47 12.61
CA GLY A 113 7.94 8.48 11.50
C GLY A 113 8.50 7.82 10.24
N TRP A 114 9.75 8.14 9.88
CA TRP A 114 10.44 7.45 8.79
C TRP A 114 10.66 5.96 9.07
N LEU A 115 11.16 5.61 10.26
CA LEU A 115 11.44 4.22 10.61
C LEU A 115 10.19 3.34 10.61
N PHE A 116 9.01 3.87 10.93
CA PHE A 116 7.76 3.12 10.87
C PHE A 116 7.40 2.67 9.45
N VAL A 117 7.74 3.44 8.42
CA VAL A 117 7.55 3.03 7.02
C VAL A 117 8.66 2.09 6.57
N LEU A 118 9.91 2.41 6.93
CA LEU A 118 11.08 1.62 6.50
C LEU A 118 11.10 0.23 7.15
N LEU A 119 10.83 0.14 8.45
CA LEU A 119 10.83 -1.09 9.25
C LEU A 119 9.43 -1.66 9.46
N TRP A 120 8.42 -1.18 8.72
CA TRP A 120 7.11 -1.83 8.74
C TRP A 120 7.29 -3.32 8.44
N PRO A 121 6.60 -4.25 9.12
CA PRO A 121 6.93 -5.68 9.01
C PRO A 121 7.10 -6.13 7.56
N VAL A 122 6.14 -5.81 6.71
CA VAL A 122 6.17 -6.21 5.29
C VAL A 122 6.74 -5.15 4.34
N SER A 123 7.63 -4.27 4.79
CA SER A 123 8.21 -3.21 3.94
C SER A 123 9.04 -3.73 2.75
N TYR A 124 9.35 -5.03 2.72
CA TYR A 124 9.96 -5.70 1.58
C TYR A 124 9.12 -5.62 0.29
N ILE A 125 7.80 -5.43 0.41
CA ILE A 125 6.90 -5.25 -0.75
C ILE A 125 7.22 -3.99 -1.55
N PHE A 126 7.96 -3.04 -0.97
CA PHE A 126 8.36 -1.81 -1.65
C PHE A 126 9.50 -2.01 -2.67
N HIS A 127 10.15 -3.17 -2.68
CA HIS A 127 11.24 -3.50 -3.62
C HIS A 127 11.21 -4.97 -4.05
N SER A 128 10.07 -5.63 -3.88
CA SER A 128 9.72 -6.87 -4.58
C SER A 128 8.73 -6.56 -5.71
N HIS A 129 8.37 -7.58 -6.50
CA HIS A 129 7.46 -7.44 -7.63
C HIS A 129 5.99 -7.29 -7.17
N HIS A 130 5.66 -6.16 -6.53
CA HIS A 130 4.32 -5.84 -6.07
C HIS A 130 3.94 -4.37 -6.30
N THR A 131 2.63 -4.07 -6.28
CA THR A 131 2.10 -2.75 -6.67
C THR A 131 2.20 -1.69 -5.57
N GLU A 132 2.50 -2.08 -4.33
CA GLU A 132 2.43 -1.22 -3.14
C GLU A 132 3.38 -0.03 -3.25
N ALA A 133 4.57 -0.17 -3.83
CA ALA A 133 5.50 0.96 -4.03
C ALA A 133 4.96 2.01 -5.03
N LEU A 134 4.39 1.56 -6.14
CA LEU A 134 3.76 2.44 -7.12
C LEU A 134 2.57 3.17 -6.50
N PHE A 135 1.70 2.44 -5.81
CA PHE A 135 0.56 3.01 -5.11
C PHE A 135 0.98 4.01 -4.01
N LEU A 136 2.04 3.70 -3.25
CA LEU A 136 2.60 4.57 -2.22
C LEU A 136 3.09 5.90 -2.81
N LEU A 137 3.83 5.87 -3.92
CA LEU A 137 4.27 7.09 -4.61
C LEU A 137 3.08 7.90 -5.14
N LEU A 138 2.17 7.27 -5.89
CA LEU A 138 1.04 7.96 -6.51
C LEU A 138 0.10 8.56 -5.46
N SER A 139 -0.17 7.85 -4.36
CA SER A 139 -1.04 8.33 -3.29
C SER A 139 -0.40 9.50 -2.54
N PHE A 140 0.92 9.44 -2.30
CA PHE A 140 1.66 10.57 -1.76
C PHE A 140 1.58 11.79 -2.67
N LEU A 141 1.81 11.64 -3.98
CA LEU A 141 1.72 12.75 -4.93
C LEU A 141 0.30 13.31 -5.02
N ALA A 142 -0.73 12.45 -5.04
CA ALA A 142 -2.13 12.88 -5.01
C ALA A 142 -2.42 13.77 -3.81
N PHE A 143 -2.04 13.33 -2.61
CA PHE A 143 -2.25 14.12 -1.39
C PHE A 143 -1.34 15.34 -1.31
N PHE A 144 -0.10 15.28 -1.80
CA PHE A 144 0.81 16.41 -1.85
C PHE A 144 0.27 17.52 -2.74
N PHE A 145 -0.13 17.22 -3.97
CA PHE A 145 -0.66 18.23 -4.89
C PHE A 145 -2.02 18.78 -4.43
N SER A 146 -2.93 17.92 -3.94
CA SER A 146 -4.17 18.38 -3.34
C SER A 146 -3.93 19.27 -2.11
N GLY A 147 -3.01 18.86 -1.24
CA GLY A 147 -2.63 19.57 -0.03
C GLY A 147 -1.83 20.85 -0.25
N THR A 148 -1.42 21.15 -1.49
CA THR A 148 -0.66 22.35 -1.86
C THR A 148 -1.39 23.20 -2.90
N ARG A 149 -2.73 23.19 -2.88
CA ARG A 149 -3.63 23.98 -3.76
C ARG A 149 -3.42 23.72 -5.26
N ARG A 150 -3.08 22.48 -5.64
CA ARG A 150 -2.91 22.04 -7.03
C ARG A 150 -3.88 20.90 -7.34
N PRO A 151 -5.21 21.14 -7.31
CA PRO A 151 -6.23 20.10 -7.39
C PRO A 151 -6.21 19.30 -8.70
N VAL A 152 -5.76 19.91 -9.81
CA VAL A 152 -5.63 19.22 -11.11
C VAL A 152 -4.64 18.07 -10.99
N TRP A 153 -3.42 18.33 -10.51
CA TRP A 153 -2.41 17.31 -10.32
C TRP A 153 -2.82 16.30 -9.25
N GLY A 154 -3.44 16.76 -8.15
CA GLY A 154 -3.99 15.88 -7.12
C GLY A 154 -4.99 14.88 -7.69
N GLY A 155 -5.91 15.33 -8.54
CA GLY A 155 -6.89 14.49 -9.24
C GLY A 155 -6.26 13.53 -10.25
N ILE A 156 -5.26 13.96 -11.04
CA ILE A 156 -4.55 13.10 -11.99
C ILE A 156 -3.85 11.95 -11.26
N PHE A 157 -3.10 12.22 -10.18
CA PHE A 157 -2.44 11.18 -9.42
C PHE A 157 -3.43 10.27 -8.69
N ALA A 158 -4.56 10.82 -8.20
CA ALA A 158 -5.63 10.01 -7.63
C ALA A 158 -6.29 9.07 -8.67
N ALA A 159 -6.44 9.53 -9.91
CA ALA A 159 -6.93 8.71 -11.01
C ALA A 159 -5.96 7.53 -11.28
N LEU A 160 -4.66 7.81 -11.31
CA LEU A 160 -3.64 6.76 -11.46
C LEU A 160 -3.64 5.79 -10.27
N CYS A 161 -3.85 6.26 -9.04
CA CYS A 161 -4.02 5.39 -7.87
C CYS A 161 -5.19 4.41 -8.05
N ALA A 162 -6.34 4.89 -8.53
CA ALA A 162 -7.52 4.04 -8.76
C ALA A 162 -7.26 2.90 -9.75
N LEU A 163 -6.26 3.04 -10.64
CA LEU A 163 -5.85 2.01 -11.59
C LEU A 163 -4.82 1.02 -11.03
N THR A 164 -4.37 1.18 -9.77
CA THR A 164 -3.31 0.35 -9.18
C THR A 164 -3.82 -0.72 -8.22
N ARG A 165 -4.84 -0.39 -7.39
CA ARG A 165 -5.45 -1.23 -6.34
C ARG A 165 -6.82 -0.66 -5.93
N ASN A 166 -7.63 -1.47 -5.26
CA ASN A 166 -8.90 -1.06 -4.64
C ASN A 166 -8.79 0.16 -3.69
N GLN A 167 -7.73 0.25 -2.88
CA GLN A 167 -7.48 1.41 -2.00
C GLN A 167 -7.37 2.74 -2.79
N GLY A 168 -7.07 2.71 -4.09
CA GLY A 168 -6.98 3.89 -4.93
C GLY A 168 -8.29 4.65 -5.10
N VAL A 169 -9.43 3.97 -5.02
CA VAL A 169 -10.74 4.64 -5.00
C VAL A 169 -10.88 5.53 -3.76
N LEU A 170 -10.33 5.09 -2.63
CA LEU A 170 -10.34 5.85 -1.38
C LEU A 170 -9.41 7.08 -1.45
N VAL A 171 -8.31 6.98 -2.21
CA VAL A 171 -7.41 8.11 -2.48
C VAL A 171 -8.15 9.21 -3.26
N VAL A 172 -9.05 8.88 -4.19
CA VAL A 172 -9.86 9.87 -4.93
C VAL A 172 -10.65 10.76 -3.98
N GLY A 173 -11.42 10.15 -3.06
CA GLY A 173 -12.20 10.89 -2.08
C GLY A 173 -11.33 11.73 -1.15
N ALA A 174 -10.25 11.14 -0.61
CA ALA A 174 -9.35 11.82 0.31
C ALA A 174 -8.58 12.98 -0.36
N ALA A 175 -8.14 12.82 -1.60
CA ALA A 175 -7.47 13.87 -2.36
C ALA A 175 -8.43 15.03 -2.68
N ALA A 176 -9.70 14.74 -2.99
CA ALA A 176 -10.72 15.77 -3.20
C ALA A 176 -11.04 16.55 -1.92
N LEU A 177 -11.21 15.84 -0.79
CA LEU A 177 -11.43 16.45 0.51
C LEU A 177 -10.22 17.31 0.94
N LEU A 178 -9.01 16.81 0.73
CA LEU A 178 -7.79 17.55 1.07
C LEU A 178 -7.62 18.81 0.20
N ALA A 179 -7.95 18.72 -1.09
CA ALA A 179 -7.94 19.87 -2.00
C ALA A 179 -8.94 20.94 -1.58
N ALA A 180 -10.12 20.54 -1.11
CA ALA A 180 -11.10 21.47 -0.54
C ALA A 180 -10.60 22.06 0.78
N TRP A 181 -9.96 21.26 1.64
CA TRP A 181 -9.57 21.65 2.99
C TRP A 181 -8.58 22.82 3.02
N VAL A 182 -7.67 22.90 2.05
CA VAL A 182 -6.62 23.93 1.99
C VAL A 182 -7.10 25.28 1.43
N GLU A 183 -8.34 25.34 0.97
CA GLU A 183 -8.95 26.54 0.40
C GLU A 183 -9.71 27.37 1.44
N THR A 184 -9.68 28.70 1.28
CA THR A 184 -10.20 29.64 2.28
C THR A 184 -11.65 30.06 2.02
N THR A 185 -12.09 30.11 0.76
CA THR A 185 -13.45 30.55 0.41
C THR A 185 -14.34 29.39 -0.02
N PRO A 186 -15.66 29.41 0.29
CA PRO A 186 -16.58 28.32 -0.08
C PRO A 186 -16.54 27.96 -1.58
N ALA A 187 -16.50 28.97 -2.46
CA ALA A 187 -16.43 28.75 -3.90
C ALA A 187 -15.14 28.04 -4.34
N ARG A 188 -13.98 28.41 -3.77
CA ARG A 188 -12.71 27.74 -4.07
C ARG A 188 -12.67 26.31 -3.52
N ARG A 189 -13.24 26.08 -2.32
CA ARG A 189 -13.38 24.74 -1.74
C ARG A 189 -14.16 23.81 -2.66
N VAL A 190 -15.34 24.23 -3.11
CA VAL A 190 -16.18 23.45 -4.03
C VAL A 190 -15.45 23.22 -5.36
N ARG A 191 -14.84 24.26 -5.93
CA ARG A 191 -14.06 24.12 -7.18
C ARG A 191 -12.91 23.11 -7.04
N ALA A 192 -12.12 23.21 -5.98
CA ALA A 192 -10.99 22.30 -5.76
C ALA A 192 -11.46 20.86 -5.52
N LEU A 193 -12.54 20.67 -4.75
CA LEU A 193 -13.19 19.38 -4.53
C LEU A 193 -13.63 18.76 -5.86
N LEU A 194 -14.35 19.52 -6.69
CA LEU A 194 -14.86 19.05 -7.97
C LEU A 194 -13.74 18.73 -8.95
N ILE A 195 -12.72 19.58 -9.08
CA ILE A 195 -11.60 19.32 -9.99
C ILE A 195 -10.87 18.03 -9.60
N ALA A 196 -10.45 17.90 -8.34
CA ALA A 196 -9.72 16.71 -7.89
C ALA A 196 -10.61 15.47 -7.92
N GLY A 197 -11.87 15.58 -7.51
CA GLY A 197 -12.84 14.50 -7.46
C GLY A 197 -13.24 13.98 -8.83
N VAL A 198 -13.57 14.86 -9.78
CA VAL A 198 -13.94 14.48 -11.16
C VAL A 198 -12.76 13.85 -11.87
N LEU A 199 -11.57 14.47 -11.81
CA LEU A 199 -10.37 13.90 -12.44
C LEU A 199 -10.03 12.53 -11.83
N GLY A 200 -10.11 12.38 -10.50
CA GLY A 200 -9.90 11.09 -9.85
C GLY A 200 -10.95 10.05 -10.25
N ALA A 201 -12.23 10.45 -10.36
CA ALA A 201 -13.31 9.58 -10.81
C ALA A 201 -13.11 9.08 -12.24
N LEU A 202 -12.47 9.86 -13.12
CA LEU A 202 -12.09 9.38 -14.47
C LEU A 202 -11.14 8.18 -14.41
N GLY A 203 -10.30 8.04 -13.38
CA GLY A 203 -9.48 6.84 -13.17
C GLY A 203 -10.33 5.61 -12.85
N VAL A 204 -11.36 5.77 -12.02
CA VAL A 204 -12.32 4.69 -11.70
C VAL A 204 -13.11 4.30 -12.95
N VAL A 205 -13.61 5.29 -13.69
CA VAL A 205 -14.29 5.04 -14.98
C VAL A 205 -13.35 4.34 -15.94
N GLY A 206 -12.08 4.78 -16.05
CA GLY A 206 -11.06 4.14 -16.87
C GLY A 206 -10.82 2.68 -16.50
N PHE A 207 -10.84 2.34 -15.20
CA PHE A 207 -10.77 0.94 -14.75
C PHE A 207 -11.99 0.13 -15.20
N LEU A 208 -13.20 0.65 -15.02
CA LEU A 208 -14.43 -0.04 -15.43
C LEU A 208 -14.51 -0.18 -16.95
N THR A 209 -14.06 0.83 -17.71
CA THR A 209 -13.95 0.75 -19.17
C THR A 209 -12.93 -0.30 -19.58
N PHE A 210 -11.77 -0.35 -18.94
CA PHE A 210 -10.77 -1.40 -19.18
C PHE A 210 -11.37 -2.80 -18.97
N GLN A 211 -12.09 -3.00 -17.86
CA GLN A 211 -12.77 -4.27 -17.57
C GLN A 211 -13.85 -4.60 -18.63
N SER A 212 -14.66 -3.62 -19.03
CA SER A 212 -15.65 -3.81 -20.10
C SER A 212 -15.04 -4.20 -21.43
N VAL A 213 -13.95 -3.53 -21.84
CA VAL A 213 -13.33 -3.75 -23.15
C VAL A 213 -12.53 -5.05 -23.19
N VAL A 214 -11.78 -5.37 -22.14
CA VAL A 214 -10.88 -6.54 -22.13
C VAL A 214 -11.57 -7.80 -21.61
N ALA A 215 -12.47 -7.68 -20.64
CA ALA A 215 -13.15 -8.81 -19.99
C ALA A 215 -14.60 -9.00 -20.46
N GLY A 216 -15.16 -8.06 -21.23
CA GLY A 216 -16.56 -8.07 -21.66
C GLY A 216 -17.56 -7.66 -20.58
N SER A 217 -17.11 -7.21 -19.40
CA SER A 217 -17.99 -6.75 -18.31
C SER A 217 -17.29 -5.74 -17.40
N PRO A 218 -17.94 -4.62 -17.01
CA PRO A 218 -17.35 -3.62 -16.10
C PRO A 218 -17.07 -4.18 -14.70
N PHE A 219 -17.69 -5.31 -14.33
CA PHE A 219 -17.56 -5.94 -13.01
C PHE A 219 -16.85 -7.29 -13.04
N ALA A 220 -16.08 -7.58 -14.10
CA ALA A 220 -15.35 -8.85 -14.19
C ALA A 220 -14.37 -9.07 -13.02
N PHE A 221 -13.80 -8.00 -12.47
CA PHE A 221 -12.96 -8.06 -11.26
C PHE A 221 -13.71 -8.58 -10.02
N VAL A 222 -15.01 -8.26 -9.87
CA VAL A 222 -15.83 -8.73 -8.75
C VAL A 222 -16.04 -10.24 -8.88
N LYS A 223 -16.38 -10.70 -10.09
CA LYS A 223 -16.53 -12.13 -10.38
C LYS A 223 -15.22 -12.89 -10.18
N ALA A 224 -14.10 -12.30 -10.60
CA ALA A 224 -12.78 -12.89 -10.39
C ALA A 224 -12.45 -13.01 -8.90
N GLN A 225 -12.81 -12.02 -8.07
CA GLN A 225 -12.56 -12.04 -6.63
C GLN A 225 -13.28 -13.16 -5.87
N GLN A 226 -14.36 -13.73 -6.43
CA GLN A 226 -15.05 -14.90 -5.85
C GLN A 226 -14.18 -16.17 -5.79
N ASN A 227 -13.02 -16.17 -6.46
CA ASN A 227 -12.04 -17.26 -6.36
C ASN A 227 -11.16 -17.18 -5.11
N TRP A 228 -11.28 -16.10 -4.33
CA TRP A 228 -10.60 -15.93 -3.05
C TRP A 228 -11.60 -15.87 -1.91
N THR A 229 -11.14 -16.20 -0.71
CA THR A 229 -11.98 -16.16 0.48
C THR A 229 -12.32 -14.73 0.89
N HIS A 230 -13.61 -14.49 1.09
CA HIS A 230 -14.15 -13.20 1.52
C HIS A 230 -15.40 -13.42 2.39
N VAL A 231 -15.78 -12.40 3.14
CA VAL A 231 -17.06 -12.42 3.87
C VAL A 231 -18.25 -12.24 2.92
N GLU A 232 -19.32 -12.98 3.18
CA GLU A 232 -20.60 -12.90 2.48
C GLU A 232 -21.69 -12.23 3.34
N SER A 233 -21.42 -12.03 4.63
CA SER A 233 -22.38 -11.44 5.56
C SER A 233 -21.70 -10.64 6.67
N VAL A 234 -22.45 -9.70 7.27
CA VAL A 234 -22.02 -8.97 8.47
C VAL A 234 -21.71 -9.92 9.61
N GLY A 235 -22.41 -11.06 9.72
CA GLY A 235 -22.12 -12.08 10.73
C GLY A 235 -20.71 -12.66 10.60
N GLN A 236 -20.22 -12.90 9.39
CA GLN A 236 -18.84 -13.35 9.16
C GLN A 236 -17.81 -12.25 9.47
N VAL A 237 -18.14 -10.99 9.26
CA VAL A 237 -17.29 -9.87 9.73
C VAL A 237 -17.18 -9.90 11.25
N LEU A 238 -18.29 -10.08 11.97
CA LEU A 238 -18.28 -10.15 13.43
C LEU A 238 -17.51 -11.38 13.95
N LYS A 239 -17.66 -12.53 13.29
CA LYS A 239 -16.91 -13.76 13.58
C LYS A 239 -15.40 -13.58 13.47
N ALA A 240 -14.93 -12.70 12.58
CA ALA A 240 -13.50 -12.42 12.43
C ALA A 240 -12.87 -11.92 13.74
N PHE A 241 -13.59 -11.13 14.53
CA PHE A 241 -13.09 -10.58 15.80
C PHE A 241 -12.98 -11.61 16.94
N VAL A 242 -13.63 -12.76 16.79
CA VAL A 242 -13.64 -13.85 17.78
C VAL A 242 -13.04 -15.14 17.23
N PHE A 243 -12.27 -15.05 16.13
CA PHE A 243 -11.58 -16.18 15.49
C PHE A 243 -12.53 -17.33 15.07
N ALA A 244 -13.74 -17.00 14.62
CA ALA A 244 -14.81 -17.97 14.35
C ALA A 244 -15.10 -18.20 12.86
N ASN A 245 -14.37 -17.57 11.94
CA ASN A 245 -14.46 -17.92 10.52
C ASN A 245 -13.59 -19.15 10.21
N PRO A 246 -14.07 -20.10 9.39
CA PRO A 246 -13.39 -21.38 9.18
C PRO A 246 -12.06 -21.27 8.42
N TRP A 247 -11.82 -20.15 7.72
CA TRP A 247 -10.57 -19.88 7.01
C TRP A 247 -9.57 -19.05 7.81
N GLN A 248 -9.93 -18.60 9.03
CA GLN A 248 -8.98 -17.87 9.84
C GLN A 248 -7.85 -18.79 10.30
N SER A 249 -6.63 -18.29 10.18
CA SER A 249 -5.49 -18.98 10.75
C SER A 249 -5.60 -19.04 12.27
N THR A 250 -5.46 -20.25 12.81
CA THR A 250 -5.46 -20.55 14.24
C THR A 250 -4.06 -20.50 14.85
N ASP A 251 -3.05 -20.13 14.06
CA ASP A 251 -1.68 -20.02 14.55
C ASP A 251 -1.58 -18.92 15.64
N PRO A 252 -1.12 -19.25 16.86
CA PRO A 252 -0.93 -18.28 17.93
C PRO A 252 -0.06 -17.08 17.55
N TYR A 253 0.88 -17.24 16.61
CA TYR A 253 1.71 -16.13 16.15
C TYR A 253 0.88 -15.02 15.49
N ASN A 254 -0.25 -15.36 14.87
CA ASN A 254 -1.09 -14.40 14.16
C ASN A 254 -1.84 -13.43 15.08
N VAL A 255 -1.91 -13.68 16.39
CA VAL A 255 -2.53 -12.74 17.36
C VAL A 255 -1.93 -11.33 17.26
N LEU A 256 -0.63 -11.21 16.94
CA LEU A 256 0.02 -9.92 16.77
C LEU A 256 -0.57 -9.08 15.62
N TRP A 257 -1.07 -9.72 14.57
CA TRP A 257 -1.73 -9.03 13.46
C TRP A 257 -3.07 -8.44 13.87
N TYR A 258 -3.82 -9.15 14.70
CA TYR A 258 -5.12 -8.70 15.23
C TYR A 258 -4.92 -7.54 16.20
N ILE A 259 -3.93 -7.63 17.10
CA ILE A 259 -3.56 -6.51 17.98
C ILE A 259 -3.12 -5.30 17.16
N SER A 260 -2.30 -5.52 16.13
CA SER A 260 -1.83 -4.45 15.25
C SER A 260 -2.98 -3.76 14.52
N TRP A 261 -4.01 -4.50 14.09
CA TRP A 261 -5.19 -3.93 13.45
C TRP A 261 -5.92 -2.95 14.38
N TRP A 262 -6.09 -3.30 15.66
CA TRP A 262 -6.68 -2.40 16.65
C TRP A 262 -5.82 -1.16 16.92
N VAL A 263 -4.50 -1.31 17.03
CA VAL A 263 -3.57 -0.18 17.17
C VAL A 263 -3.68 0.76 15.98
N LEU A 264 -3.73 0.21 14.77
CA LEU A 264 -3.90 0.97 13.52
C LEU A 264 -5.26 1.66 13.48
N LEU A 265 -6.35 1.01 13.89
CA LEU A 265 -7.68 1.59 13.95
C LEU A 265 -7.72 2.79 14.90
N ILE A 266 -7.21 2.63 16.12
CA ILE A 266 -7.13 3.72 17.11
C ILE A 266 -6.27 4.86 16.55
N GLY A 267 -5.12 4.54 15.94
CA GLY A 267 -4.26 5.51 15.27
C GLY A 267 -4.99 6.29 14.18
N ALA A 268 -5.79 5.61 13.36
CA ALA A 268 -6.55 6.21 12.27
C ALA A 268 -7.67 7.12 12.79
N VAL A 269 -8.38 6.74 13.86
CA VAL A 269 -9.36 7.59 14.54
C VAL A 269 -8.70 8.86 15.09
N LEU A 270 -7.56 8.71 15.77
CA LEU A 270 -6.82 9.84 16.32
C LEU A 270 -6.24 10.75 15.22
N LEU A 271 -5.81 10.17 14.10
CA LEU A 271 -5.40 10.92 12.92
C LEU A 271 -6.59 11.69 12.30
N ALA A 272 -7.76 11.08 12.20
CA ALA A 272 -8.96 11.72 11.65
C ALA A 272 -9.39 12.95 12.45
N ARG A 273 -9.16 12.95 13.77
CA ARG A 273 -9.38 14.13 14.63
C ARG A 273 -8.40 15.28 14.37
N ARG A 274 -7.20 14.99 13.85
CA ARG A 274 -6.20 16.01 13.51
C ARG A 274 -6.29 16.47 12.06
N GLN A 275 -6.45 15.53 11.15
CA GLN A 275 -6.46 15.73 9.70
C GLN A 275 -7.52 14.80 9.09
N PRO A 276 -8.78 15.27 8.99
CA PRO A 276 -9.92 14.43 8.62
C PRO A 276 -9.73 13.68 7.31
N ALA A 277 -9.22 14.33 6.26
CA ALA A 277 -9.03 13.70 4.96
C ALA A 277 -8.09 12.48 5.02
N LEU A 278 -6.94 12.62 5.69
CA LEU A 278 -5.93 11.55 5.81
C LEU A 278 -6.35 10.46 6.80
N GLY A 279 -7.03 10.83 7.89
CA GLY A 279 -7.52 9.87 8.87
C GLY A 279 -8.71 9.06 8.37
N VAL A 280 -9.67 9.69 7.69
CA VAL A 280 -10.78 8.98 7.03
C VAL A 280 -10.26 8.04 5.95
N TYR A 281 -9.28 8.47 5.14
CA TYR A 281 -8.58 7.58 4.21
C TYR A 281 -8.01 6.34 4.91
N ALA A 282 -7.26 6.54 5.99
CA ALA A 282 -6.68 5.43 6.75
C ALA A 282 -7.75 4.51 7.35
N LEU A 283 -8.82 5.08 7.92
CA LEU A 283 -9.96 4.33 8.45
C LEU A 283 -10.62 3.48 7.37
N LEU A 284 -10.94 4.07 6.21
CA LEU A 284 -11.58 3.35 5.12
C LEU A 284 -10.70 2.23 4.57
N CYS A 285 -9.37 2.42 4.50
CA CYS A 285 -8.45 1.36 4.11
C CYS A 285 -8.47 0.18 5.10
N LEU A 286 -8.51 0.46 6.41
CA LEU A 286 -8.60 -0.58 7.45
C LEU A 286 -9.97 -1.27 7.46
N LEU A 287 -11.05 -0.53 7.25
CA LEU A 287 -12.40 -1.09 7.17
C LEU A 287 -12.57 -1.97 5.93
N MET A 288 -11.91 -1.64 4.82
CA MET A 288 -11.94 -2.48 3.62
C MET A 288 -11.32 -3.87 3.87
N GLN A 289 -10.37 -3.99 4.80
CA GLN A 289 -9.81 -5.29 5.19
C GLN A 289 -10.84 -6.21 5.85
N LEU A 290 -11.88 -5.66 6.49
CA LEU A 290 -12.96 -6.46 7.09
C LEU A 290 -13.66 -7.36 6.08
N TYR A 291 -13.61 -7.00 4.79
CA TYR A 291 -14.14 -7.82 3.71
C TYR A 291 -13.42 -9.16 3.54
N GLN A 292 -12.16 -9.28 3.98
CA GLN A 292 -11.44 -10.56 3.97
C GLN A 292 -11.92 -11.51 5.08
N GLY A 293 -12.56 -10.98 6.13
CA GLY A 293 -12.98 -11.78 7.28
C GLY A 293 -11.82 -12.35 8.10
N GLU A 294 -10.63 -11.80 7.90
CA GLU A 294 -9.39 -12.22 8.56
C GLU A 294 -8.39 -11.04 8.64
N PHE A 295 -7.63 -10.99 9.73
CA PHE A 295 -6.68 -9.92 9.99
C PHE A 295 -5.22 -10.29 9.71
N VAL A 296 -4.95 -11.49 9.20
CA VAL A 296 -3.59 -11.93 8.87
C VAL A 296 -2.95 -10.98 7.85
N ASN A 297 -3.68 -10.37 6.92
CA ASN A 297 -3.06 -9.41 5.98
C ASN A 297 -2.83 -7.99 6.52
N THR A 298 -2.98 -7.75 7.82
CA THR A 298 -3.00 -6.38 8.40
C THR A 298 -1.73 -5.61 8.06
N PHE A 299 -0.56 -6.25 8.15
CA PHE A 299 0.68 -5.57 7.82
C PHE A 299 0.71 -5.17 6.34
N ARG A 300 0.27 -6.04 5.43
CA ARG A 300 0.23 -5.73 3.99
C ARG A 300 -0.71 -4.58 3.66
N PHE A 301 -1.93 -4.60 4.21
CA PHE A 301 -2.93 -3.57 3.93
C PHE A 301 -2.54 -2.20 4.48
N ALA A 302 -1.84 -2.16 5.62
CA ALA A 302 -1.40 -0.93 6.27
C ALA A 302 -0.10 -0.35 5.69
N ALA A 303 0.74 -1.15 5.05
CA ALA A 303 2.03 -0.72 4.52
C ALA A 303 1.95 0.55 3.63
N PRO A 304 1.01 0.66 2.66
CA PRO A 304 0.90 1.87 1.85
C PRO A 304 0.15 3.03 2.53
N VAL A 305 -0.44 2.81 3.71
CA VAL A 305 -1.20 3.83 4.47
C VAL A 305 -0.23 4.71 5.26
N PHE A 306 0.69 5.36 4.55
CA PHE A 306 1.81 6.09 5.14
C PHE A 306 1.40 7.22 6.12
N PRO A 307 0.27 7.95 5.98
CA PRO A 307 -0.08 8.98 6.97
C PRO A 307 -0.29 8.39 8.36
N LEU A 308 -0.85 7.17 8.42
CA LEU A 308 -1.05 6.44 9.67
C LEU A 308 0.28 5.98 10.27
N LEU A 309 1.18 5.44 9.45
CA LEU A 309 2.50 5.01 9.91
C LEU A 309 3.35 6.19 10.41
N PHE A 310 3.31 7.32 9.71
CA PHE A 310 3.94 8.57 10.16
C PHE A 310 3.36 9.06 11.48
N PHE A 311 2.03 9.09 11.60
CA PHE A 311 1.34 9.50 12.81
C PHE A 311 1.73 8.65 14.03
N LEU A 312 1.78 7.33 13.87
CA LEU A 312 2.17 6.40 14.93
C LEU A 312 3.65 6.56 15.31
N GLY A 313 4.55 6.68 14.32
CA GLY A 313 5.97 6.91 14.57
C GLY A 313 6.25 8.25 15.26
N ASP A 314 5.59 9.32 14.84
CA ASP A 314 5.68 10.63 15.48
C ASP A 314 5.07 10.65 16.88
N GLY A 315 4.03 9.84 17.12
CA GLY A 315 3.47 9.60 18.45
C GLY A 315 4.44 8.84 19.37
N CYS A 316 5.14 7.84 18.82
CA CYS A 316 6.17 7.08 19.52
C CYS A 316 7.35 7.97 19.92
N ALA A 317 7.73 8.93 19.07
CA ALA A 317 8.83 9.88 19.35
C ALA A 317 8.63 10.76 20.59
N LYS A 318 7.39 10.88 21.06
CA LYS A 318 7.03 11.63 22.28
C LYS A 318 7.11 10.79 23.56
N ARG A 319 7.40 9.48 23.46
CA ARG A 319 7.45 8.55 24.58
C ARG A 319 8.89 8.40 25.12
N PRO A 320 9.09 7.84 26.33
CA PRO A 320 10.42 7.60 26.87
C PRO A 320 11.30 6.73 25.96
N ARG A 321 12.63 6.89 26.04
CA ARG A 321 13.59 6.20 25.15
C ARG A 321 13.49 4.67 25.19
N TRP A 322 13.20 4.08 26.34
CA TRP A 322 13.01 2.63 26.47
C TRP A 322 11.83 2.13 25.62
N PHE A 323 10.74 2.90 25.58
CA PHE A 323 9.55 2.57 24.80
C PHE A 323 9.84 2.68 23.31
N GLN A 324 10.53 3.76 22.90
CA GLN A 324 10.97 3.93 21.51
C GLN A 324 11.85 2.76 21.07
N PHE A 325 12.81 2.36 21.91
CA PHE A 325 13.70 1.24 21.62
C PHE A 325 12.92 -0.08 21.50
N ALA A 326 12.02 -0.37 22.44
CA ALA A 326 11.20 -1.58 22.39
C ALA A 326 10.34 -1.66 21.12
N VAL A 327 9.72 -0.54 20.71
CA VAL A 327 8.92 -0.48 19.48
C VAL A 327 9.79 -0.67 18.23
N VAL A 328 10.94 0.02 18.14
CA VAL A 328 11.85 -0.13 17.00
C VAL A 328 12.40 -1.55 16.91
N MET A 329 12.77 -2.15 18.04
CA MET A 329 13.24 -3.53 18.10
C MET A 329 12.13 -4.51 17.69
N GLY A 330 10.90 -4.30 18.17
CA GLY A 330 9.74 -5.11 17.77
C GLY A 330 9.46 -5.03 16.27
N LEU A 331 9.46 -3.82 15.69
CA LEU A 331 9.33 -3.61 14.25
C LEU A 331 10.45 -4.30 13.48
N PHE A 332 11.70 -4.16 13.93
CA PHE A 332 12.85 -4.81 13.30
C PHE A 332 12.74 -6.34 13.32
N VAL A 333 12.40 -6.95 14.46
CA VAL A 333 12.23 -8.40 14.58
C VAL A 333 11.09 -8.89 13.68
N LEU A 334 9.93 -8.23 13.71
CA LEU A 334 8.80 -8.59 12.85
C LEU A 334 9.14 -8.42 11.36
N ASN A 335 9.88 -7.39 11.01
CA ASN A 335 10.34 -7.16 9.64
C ASN A 335 11.29 -8.27 9.18
N VAL A 336 12.32 -8.61 9.95
CA VAL A 336 13.21 -9.74 9.62
C VAL A 336 12.44 -11.07 9.52
N ALA A 337 11.49 -11.31 10.44
CA ALA A 337 10.67 -12.52 10.44
C ALA A 337 9.82 -12.64 9.16
N THR A 338 9.05 -11.60 8.82
CA THR A 338 8.19 -11.60 7.63
C THR A 338 9.00 -11.64 6.33
N VAL A 339 10.17 -10.98 6.27
CA VAL A 339 11.10 -11.08 5.14
C VAL A 339 11.60 -12.51 4.97
N ARG A 340 11.93 -13.19 6.07
CA ARG A 340 12.34 -14.59 6.06
C ARG A 340 11.19 -15.49 5.59
N HIS A 341 9.99 -15.34 6.14
CA HIS A 341 8.80 -16.11 5.73
C HIS A 341 8.52 -15.94 4.23
N TYR A 342 8.57 -14.69 3.73
CA TYR A 342 8.42 -14.43 2.31
C TYR A 342 9.48 -15.17 1.49
N GLY A 343 10.76 -15.10 1.88
CA GLY A 343 11.84 -15.80 1.19
C GLY A 343 11.72 -17.34 1.22
N LEU A 344 11.01 -17.89 2.21
CA LEU A 344 10.73 -19.32 2.32
C LEU A 344 9.48 -19.75 1.54
N GLY A 345 8.72 -18.81 0.98
CA GLY A 345 7.41 -19.08 0.38
C GLY A 345 6.33 -19.43 1.42
N GLU A 346 6.59 -19.13 2.69
CA GLU A 346 5.60 -19.24 3.77
C GLU A 346 4.71 -17.98 3.76
N TRP A 347 3.50 -18.08 4.33
CA TRP A 347 2.61 -16.92 4.42
C TRP A 347 3.29 -15.83 5.25
N ALA A 348 3.45 -14.66 4.63
CA ALA A 348 4.32 -13.59 5.15
C ALA A 348 3.59 -12.26 5.32
N TYR A 349 2.26 -12.29 5.21
CA TYR A 349 1.40 -11.13 5.32
C TYR A 349 0.72 -11.06 6.65
#